data_AF-A0A7S2P309-F1
#
_entry.id   AF-A0A7S2P309-F1
#
_cell.length_a   1.000
_cell.length_b   1.000
_cell.length_c   1.000
_cell.angle_alpha   90.00
_cell.angle_beta   90.00
_cell.angle_gamma   90.00
#
_symmetry.space_group_name_H-M   'P 1'
#
loop_
_entity.id
_entity.type
_entity.pdbx_description
1 polymer ?
#
loop_
_entity_poly.entity_id
_entity_poly.type
_entity_poly.pdbx_seq_one_letter_code
_entity_poly.pdbx_strand_id
1 'polypeptide(L)'
;TSEEKDIVDSIDKLFRVLHMCDEIDVDVFPAALCEGVRIVPLFSWYNAEFDESDPFPTERYCFDKYCKWPFDRNHELWRFMLYLNSSSVKVPWDGVTITMSHFLPRQGLPFWTHIAGLAKAVGCLELDAQVRQAG
;
A
#
# COMPACT_ATOMS: atom_id res chain seq x y z
N THR A 1 -12.77 15.94 19.84
CA THR A 1 -11.97 15.54 21.02
C THR A 1 -10.57 16.13 20.86
N SER A 2 -9.82 16.38 21.94
CA SER A 2 -8.56 17.13 21.89
C SER A 2 -7.47 16.52 20.99
N GLU A 3 -7.54 15.21 20.72
CA GLU A 3 -6.56 14.46 19.92
C GLU A 3 -6.57 14.76 18.41
N GLU A 4 -7.72 15.15 17.82
CA GLU A 4 -7.76 15.49 16.38
C GLU A 4 -6.90 16.70 16.03
N LYS A 5 -6.58 17.56 17.01
CA LYS A 5 -5.78 18.78 16.79
C LYS A 5 -4.28 18.52 16.66
N ASP A 6 -3.79 17.36 17.09
CA ASP A 6 -2.35 17.03 17.09
C ASP A 6 -1.91 16.21 15.87
N ILE A 7 -2.86 15.82 15.03
CA ILE A 7 -2.57 15.05 13.82
C ILE A 7 -2.13 15.99 12.70
N VAL A 8 -0.87 15.87 12.28
CA VAL A 8 -0.26 16.80 11.32
C VAL A 8 -0.69 16.50 9.89
N ASP A 9 -0.68 15.22 9.50
CA ASP A 9 -0.95 14.75 8.15
C ASP A 9 -1.39 13.25 8.14
N SER A 10 -1.65 12.70 6.96
CA SER A 10 -2.12 11.32 6.78
C SER A 10 -1.04 10.25 7.02
N ILE A 11 0.25 10.61 7.01
CA ILE A 11 1.34 9.70 7.36
C ILE A 11 1.46 9.60 8.89
N ASP A 12 1.31 10.71 9.61
CA ASP A 12 1.17 10.71 11.07
C ASP A 12 -0.02 9.85 11.52
N LYS A 13 -1.18 9.97 10.84
CA LYS A 13 -2.34 9.08 11.06
C LYS A 13 -1.98 7.60 10.91
N LEU A 14 -1.28 7.25 9.83
CA LEU A 14 -0.88 5.87 9.57
C LEU A 14 -0.01 5.33 10.73
N PHE A 15 1.03 6.07 11.13
CA PHE A 15 1.91 5.62 12.22
C PHE A 15 1.21 5.54 13.57
N ARG A 16 0.24 6.41 13.86
CA ARG A 16 -0.59 6.31 15.06
C ARG A 16 -1.49 5.08 15.05
N VAL A 17 -2.04 4.69 13.88
CA VAL A 17 -2.78 3.44 13.74
C VAL A 17 -1.86 2.24 13.97
N LEU A 18 -0.66 2.24 13.41
CA LEU A 18 0.32 1.16 13.62
C LEU A 18 0.75 1.08 15.09
N HIS A 19 0.95 2.21 15.75
CA HIS A 19 1.26 2.27 17.18
C HIS A 19 0.10 1.74 18.03
N MET A 20 -1.13 2.12 17.71
CA MET A 20 -2.31 1.59 18.39
C MET A 20 -2.44 0.08 18.19
N CYS A 21 -2.16 -0.44 16.98
CA CYS A 21 -2.11 -1.89 16.74
C CYS A 21 -1.10 -2.59 17.66
N ASP A 22 0.09 -2.01 17.82
CA ASP A 22 1.12 -2.51 18.74
C ASP A 22 0.62 -2.50 20.21
N GLU A 23 -0.05 -1.43 20.65
CA GLU A 23 -0.63 -1.34 22.01
C GLU A 23 -1.72 -2.39 22.30
N ILE A 24 -2.37 -2.93 21.27
CA ILE A 24 -3.44 -3.94 21.41
C ILE A 24 -3.03 -5.34 20.91
N ASP A 25 -1.71 -5.58 20.78
CA ASP A 25 -1.13 -6.86 20.35
C ASP A 25 -1.62 -7.33 18.95
N VAL A 26 -1.79 -6.40 18.02
CA VAL A 26 -2.07 -6.69 16.60
C VAL A 26 -0.77 -6.66 15.80
N ASP A 27 -0.35 -7.84 15.33
CA ASP A 27 0.82 -7.97 14.46
C ASP A 27 0.55 -7.43 13.05
N VAL A 28 1.31 -6.40 12.67
CA VAL A 28 1.27 -5.75 11.34
C VAL A 28 2.53 -6.01 10.50
N PHE A 29 3.44 -6.84 11.02
CA PHE A 29 4.71 -7.21 10.39
C PHE A 29 4.67 -8.66 9.90
N PRO A 30 5.67 -9.10 9.10
CA PRO A 30 5.76 -10.49 8.68
C PRO A 30 5.77 -11.45 9.86
N ALA A 31 4.95 -12.49 9.77
CA ALA A 31 4.81 -13.49 10.82
C ALA A 31 4.71 -14.90 10.24
N ALA A 32 5.36 -15.87 10.90
CA ALA A 32 5.17 -17.28 10.59
C ALA A 32 3.82 -17.73 11.16
N LEU A 33 2.98 -18.34 10.31
CA LEU A 33 1.66 -18.82 10.71
C LEU A 33 1.73 -20.29 11.15
N CYS A 34 2.43 -21.12 10.36
CA CYS A 34 2.72 -22.52 10.66
C CYS A 34 3.98 -22.96 9.89
N GLU A 35 4.38 -24.23 10.03
CA GLU A 35 5.56 -24.77 9.36
C GLU A 35 5.51 -24.51 7.85
N GLY A 36 6.51 -23.80 7.34
CA GLY A 36 6.62 -23.48 5.92
C GLY A 36 5.62 -22.44 5.39
N VAL A 37 4.82 -21.77 6.24
CA VAL A 37 3.88 -20.72 5.81
C VAL A 37 4.08 -19.44 6.60
N ARG A 38 4.23 -18.32 5.90
CA ARG A 38 4.27 -16.98 6.49
C ARG A 38 3.26 -16.03 5.89
N ILE A 39 2.88 -15.02 6.65
CA ILE A 39 2.12 -13.87 6.17
C ILE A 39 3.07 -12.67 6.07
N VAL A 40 2.99 -11.92 4.96
CA VAL A 40 3.75 -10.69 4.72
C VAL A 40 2.77 -9.59 4.28
N PRO A 41 2.25 -8.76 5.21
CA PRO A 41 1.43 -7.61 4.85
C PRO A 41 2.28 -6.58 4.07
N LEU A 42 1.73 -6.00 3.00
CA LEU A 42 2.42 -4.98 2.21
C LEU A 42 1.65 -3.66 2.24
N PHE A 43 2.35 -2.60 2.60
CA PHE A 43 1.90 -1.24 2.36
C PHE A 43 1.92 -0.95 0.86
N SER A 44 0.89 -0.26 0.36
CA SER A 44 0.87 0.16 -1.04
C SER A 44 0.06 1.43 -1.21
N TRP A 45 0.32 2.09 -2.34
CA TRP A 45 -0.47 3.20 -2.85
C TRP A 45 -0.63 3.05 -4.37
N TYR A 46 -1.48 3.86 -4.99
CA TYR A 46 -1.62 3.86 -6.44
C TYR A 46 -0.50 4.65 -7.13
N ASN A 47 -0.19 4.23 -8.36
CA ASN A 47 0.60 4.99 -9.33
C ASN A 47 -0.30 5.20 -10.57
N ALA A 48 -0.39 6.44 -11.06
CA ALA A 48 -1.22 6.75 -12.24
C ALA A 48 -0.78 5.99 -13.49
N GLU A 49 0.50 5.62 -13.58
CA GLU A 49 1.06 4.80 -14.67
C GLU A 49 0.49 3.36 -14.68
N PHE A 50 -0.25 2.95 -13.63
CA PHE A 50 -1.01 1.71 -13.65
C PHE A 50 -2.11 1.71 -14.72
N ASP A 51 -2.60 2.88 -15.13
CA ASP A 51 -3.42 3.02 -16.33
C ASP A 51 -2.51 3.19 -17.56
N GLU A 52 -2.08 2.08 -18.16
CA GLU A 52 -1.22 2.11 -19.35
C GLU A 52 -1.87 2.83 -20.55
N SER A 53 -3.20 2.92 -20.58
CA SER A 53 -3.92 3.62 -21.66
C SER A 53 -3.86 5.15 -21.50
N ASP A 54 -3.71 5.63 -20.27
CA ASP A 54 -3.60 7.04 -19.92
C ASP A 54 -2.75 7.19 -18.63
N PRO A 55 -1.40 7.19 -18.75
CA PRO A 55 -0.49 7.09 -17.61
C PRO A 55 -0.25 8.43 -16.89
N PHE A 56 -1.13 9.42 -17.09
CA PHE A 56 -0.98 10.75 -16.50
C PHE A 56 -1.86 10.94 -15.26
N PRO A 57 -1.37 11.54 -14.18
CA PRO A 57 -2.21 11.86 -13.03
C PRO A 57 -3.42 12.73 -13.41
N THR A 58 -4.55 12.52 -12.74
CA THR A 58 -5.77 13.32 -12.96
C THR A 58 -6.47 13.63 -11.64
N GLU A 59 -7.11 14.79 -11.56
CA GLU A 59 -7.95 15.18 -10.42
C GLU A 59 -9.37 14.62 -10.51
N ARG A 60 -9.74 13.97 -11.62
CA ARG A 60 -11.12 13.49 -11.84
C ARG A 60 -11.56 12.43 -10.83
N TYR A 61 -10.64 11.61 -10.33
CA TYR A 61 -10.92 10.55 -9.37
C TYR A 61 -10.07 10.75 -8.10
N CYS A 62 -10.58 11.55 -7.16
CA CYS A 62 -9.92 11.85 -5.89
C CYS A 62 -10.59 11.09 -4.73
N PHE A 63 -10.41 9.78 -4.67
CA PHE A 63 -10.90 8.97 -3.53
C PHE A 63 -10.19 9.34 -2.21
N ASP A 64 -8.98 9.88 -2.31
CA ASP A 64 -8.10 10.30 -1.24
C ASP A 64 -8.23 11.79 -0.87
N LYS A 65 -9.32 12.46 -1.27
CA LYS A 65 -9.52 13.92 -1.07
C LYS A 65 -9.48 14.39 0.39
N TYR A 66 -9.67 13.50 1.35
CA TYR A 66 -9.59 13.79 2.79
C TYR A 66 -8.22 13.49 3.39
N CYS A 67 -7.31 12.93 2.59
CA CYS A 67 -5.94 12.75 2.99
C CYS A 67 -5.16 14.05 2.81
N LYS A 68 -4.30 14.34 3.79
CA LYS A 68 -3.33 15.42 3.73
C LYS A 68 -1.97 14.76 3.65
N TRP A 69 -1.31 14.79 2.50
CA TRP A 69 -0.02 14.12 2.32
C TRP A 69 1.14 15.10 2.53
N PRO A 70 2.22 14.68 3.21
CA PRO A 70 3.44 15.49 3.30
C PRO A 70 4.33 15.37 2.05
N PHE A 71 3.93 14.53 1.07
CA PHE A 71 4.66 14.25 -0.16
C PHE A 71 3.78 14.55 -1.39
N ASP A 72 4.40 14.55 -2.57
CA ASP A 72 3.65 14.51 -3.83
C ASP A 72 2.85 13.19 -3.91
N ARG A 73 1.52 13.31 -3.85
CA ARG A 73 0.59 12.18 -3.88
C ARG A 73 0.68 11.34 -5.15
N ASN A 74 1.12 11.92 -6.27
CA ASN A 74 1.12 11.26 -7.56
C ASN A 74 2.47 10.57 -7.87
N HIS A 75 3.57 11.09 -7.31
CA HIS A 75 4.92 10.62 -7.67
C HIS A 75 5.72 10.01 -6.52
N GLU A 76 5.49 10.44 -5.28
CA GLU A 76 6.36 10.09 -4.13
C GLU A 76 5.65 9.20 -3.11
N LEU A 77 4.33 9.32 -2.98
CA LEU A 77 3.59 8.59 -1.95
C LEU A 77 3.64 7.06 -2.12
N TRP A 78 3.50 6.56 -3.35
CA TRP A 78 3.63 5.11 -3.60
C TRP A 78 5.05 4.62 -3.31
N ARG A 79 6.09 5.41 -3.64
CA ARG A 79 7.48 5.09 -3.33
C ARG A 79 7.71 4.97 -1.83
N PHE A 80 7.14 5.90 -1.06
CA PHE A 80 7.18 5.85 0.39
C PHE A 80 6.53 4.57 0.94
N MET A 81 5.35 4.20 0.43
CA MET A 81 4.69 2.95 0.86
C MET A 81 5.51 1.70 0.53
N LEU A 82 6.11 1.63 -0.68
CA LEU A 82 7.01 0.51 -1.02
C LEU A 82 8.26 0.52 -0.14
N TYR A 83 8.78 1.70 0.23
CA TYR A 83 9.92 1.80 1.12
C TYR A 83 9.64 1.16 2.49
N LEU A 84 8.43 1.34 3.05
CA LEU A 84 8.02 0.71 4.31
C LEU A 84 8.10 -0.83 4.28
N ASN A 85 7.93 -1.44 3.10
CA ASN A 85 8.02 -2.90 2.93
C ASN A 85 9.45 -3.42 2.84
N SER A 86 10.45 -2.54 2.67
CA SER A 86 11.82 -2.91 2.26
C SER A 86 12.50 -3.92 3.17
N SER A 87 12.26 -3.84 4.48
CA SER A 87 12.80 -4.80 5.45
C SER A 87 12.08 -6.15 5.34
N SER A 88 10.76 -6.13 5.23
CA SER A 88 9.89 -7.31 5.19
C SER A 88 10.14 -8.20 3.98
N VAL A 89 10.25 -7.60 2.79
CA VAL A 89 10.37 -8.37 1.53
C VAL A 89 11.78 -8.91 1.28
N LYS A 90 12.80 -8.39 1.96
CA LYS A 90 14.19 -8.82 1.79
C LYS A 90 14.55 -10.06 2.59
N VAL A 91 13.70 -10.50 3.51
CA VAL A 91 13.95 -11.68 4.35
C VAL A 91 13.76 -12.95 3.50
N PRO A 92 14.84 -13.73 3.24
CA PRO A 92 14.74 -14.98 2.49
C PRO A 92 13.77 -15.95 3.16
N TRP A 93 13.01 -16.68 2.35
CA TRP A 93 12.05 -17.67 2.81
C TRP A 93 11.82 -18.71 1.73
N ASP A 94 11.95 -19.98 2.12
CA ASP A 94 11.85 -21.11 1.19
C ASP A 94 10.46 -21.79 1.24
N GLY A 95 9.52 -21.23 2.02
CA GLY A 95 8.15 -21.71 2.16
C GLY A 95 7.12 -20.90 1.39
N VAL A 96 5.85 -21.14 1.69
CA VAL A 96 4.72 -20.36 1.14
C VAL A 96 4.65 -19.00 1.82
N THR A 97 4.59 -17.95 1.02
CA THR A 97 4.27 -16.59 1.47
C THR A 97 2.83 -16.26 1.08
N ILE A 98 2.04 -15.82 2.05
CA ILE A 98 0.73 -15.20 1.84
C ILE A 98 0.91 -13.70 2.03
N THR A 99 0.57 -12.91 1.03
CA THR A 99 0.65 -11.46 1.11
C THR A 99 -0.70 -10.82 0.81
N MET A 100 -0.87 -9.58 1.27
CA MET A 100 -2.02 -8.75 0.95
C MET A 100 -1.59 -7.30 0.75
N SER A 101 -2.33 -6.61 -0.10
CA SER A 101 -2.20 -5.18 -0.35
C SER A 101 -3.57 -4.59 -0.66
N HIS A 102 -3.74 -3.29 -0.40
CA HIS A 102 -5.00 -2.61 -0.76
C HIS A 102 -5.06 -2.32 -2.26
N PHE A 103 -3.94 -1.92 -2.86
CA PHE A 103 -3.80 -1.64 -4.29
C PHE A 103 -3.34 -2.87 -5.06
N LEU A 104 -3.77 -2.97 -6.32
CA LEU A 104 -3.48 -4.07 -7.21
C LEU A 104 -2.00 -4.05 -7.66
N PRO A 105 -1.27 -5.17 -7.54
CA PRO A 105 0.09 -5.27 -8.06
C PRO A 105 0.12 -5.47 -9.59
N ARG A 106 -0.97 -5.94 -10.21
CA ARG A 106 -1.01 -6.32 -11.63
C ARG A 106 -2.33 -5.94 -12.28
N GLN A 107 -2.29 -5.47 -13.53
CA GLN A 107 -3.47 -5.04 -14.28
C GLN A 107 -4.48 -6.16 -14.59
N GLY A 108 -4.01 -7.42 -14.69
CA GLY A 108 -4.88 -8.56 -14.97
C GLY A 108 -5.84 -8.91 -13.82
N LEU A 109 -5.72 -8.23 -12.68
CA LEU A 109 -6.61 -8.44 -11.54
C LEU A 109 -7.91 -7.65 -11.71
N PRO A 110 -9.04 -8.18 -11.23
CA PRO A 110 -10.34 -7.55 -11.43
C PRO A 110 -10.48 -6.23 -10.66
N PHE A 111 -10.98 -5.21 -11.34
CA PHE A 111 -11.48 -3.96 -10.77
C PHE A 111 -12.68 -3.46 -11.58
N TRP A 112 -13.39 -2.45 -11.09
CA TRP A 112 -14.56 -1.89 -11.78
C TRP A 112 -14.16 -1.00 -12.97
N THR A 113 -13.91 -1.62 -14.13
CA THR A 113 -13.44 -0.94 -15.35
C THR A 113 -14.39 0.13 -15.91
N HIS A 114 -15.67 0.11 -15.53
CA HIS A 114 -16.66 1.08 -15.98
C HIS A 114 -16.62 2.42 -15.23
N ILE A 115 -15.86 2.52 -14.13
CA ILE A 115 -15.70 3.77 -13.38
C ILE A 115 -14.59 4.60 -14.02
N ALA A 116 -14.96 5.72 -14.63
CA ALA A 116 -14.03 6.60 -15.32
C ALA A 116 -12.91 7.09 -14.39
N GLY A 117 -11.66 6.93 -14.82
CA GLY A 117 -10.47 7.34 -14.06
C GLY A 117 -10.06 6.40 -12.93
N LEU A 118 -10.82 5.34 -12.64
CA LEU A 118 -10.48 4.40 -11.56
C LEU A 118 -9.17 3.65 -11.82
N ALA A 119 -8.86 3.32 -13.09
CA ALA A 119 -7.63 2.61 -13.46
C ALA A 119 -6.36 3.30 -12.92
N LYS A 120 -6.34 4.64 -12.88
CA LYS A 120 -5.22 5.44 -12.36
C LYS A 120 -5.07 5.39 -10.83
N ALA A 121 -6.05 4.83 -10.14
CA ALA A 121 -6.21 4.91 -8.68
C ALA A 121 -6.35 3.54 -8.00
N VAL A 122 -6.21 2.43 -8.74
CA VAL A 122 -6.42 1.07 -8.19
C VAL A 122 -5.15 0.26 -8.00
N GLY A 123 -4.03 0.66 -8.56
CA GLY A 123 -2.85 -0.20 -8.58
C GLY A 123 -1.53 0.53 -8.69
N CYS A 124 -0.45 -0.24 -8.54
CA CYS A 124 0.94 0.16 -8.71
C CYS A 124 1.72 -1.06 -9.24
N LEU A 125 2.31 -0.93 -10.42
CA LEU A 125 3.01 -2.05 -11.07
C LEU A 125 4.30 -2.42 -10.35
N GLU A 126 4.94 -1.43 -9.72
CA GLU A 126 6.16 -1.60 -8.93
C GLU A 126 5.95 -2.46 -7.68
N LEU A 127 4.70 -2.54 -7.19
CA LEU A 127 4.34 -3.45 -6.11
C LEU A 127 4.49 -4.92 -6.52
N ASP A 128 4.31 -5.28 -7.80
CA ASP A 128 4.50 -6.67 -8.27
C ASP A 128 5.93 -7.16 -8.02
N ALA A 129 6.91 -6.26 -8.14
CA ALA A 129 8.30 -6.61 -7.84
C ALA A 129 8.47 -7.00 -6.36
N GLN A 130 7.81 -6.30 -5.44
CA GLN A 130 7.84 -6.62 -4.01
C GLN A 130 7.05 -7.88 -3.67
N VAL A 131 5.92 -8.12 -4.33
CA VAL A 131 5.17 -9.37 -4.22
C VAL A 131 6.04 -10.55 -4.62
N ARG A 132 6.74 -10.47 -5.76
CA ARG A 132 7.67 -11.53 -6.20
C ARG A 132 8.88 -11.68 -5.29
N GLN A 133 9.38 -10.58 -4.73
CA GLN A 133 10.51 -10.62 -3.82
C GLN A 133 10.16 -11.27 -2.47
N ALA A 134 8.90 -11.16 -2.03
CA ALA A 134 8.43 -11.77 -0.80
C ALA A 134 8.31 -13.31 -0.87
N GLY A 135 8.48 -13.93 -2.04
CA GLY A 135 8.42 -15.38 -2.24
C GLY A 135 7.21 -15.83 -3.05
#